data_AF-A0A2G5QNI7-F1
#
_entry.id   AF-A0A2G5QNI7-F1
#
_cell.length_a   1.000
_cell.length_b   1.000
_cell.length_c   1.000
_cell.angle_alpha   90.00
_cell.angle_beta   90.00
_cell.angle_gamma   90.00
#
_symmetry.space_group_name_H-M   'P 1'
#
loop_
_entity.id
_entity.type
_entity.pdbx_description
1 polymer ?
#
loop_
_entity_poly.entity_id
_entity_poly.type
_entity_poly.pdbx_seq_one_letter_code
_entity_poly.pdbx_strand_id
1 'polypeptide(L)'
;MVRLQEGRASGVLLAPGRRTRLGEAGMMRVISGIGAAMALGLVLASCSSAPEPAPPPPPSTPTAPPAIALPAKPPASSSEAAKDQCGLKDAQAFVGKPRTSLPAPVDPSRWRVACTTCPVTMDYRADRLNILFNADTGVVQEVKCG
;
A
#
# COMPACT_ATOMS: atom_id res chain seq x y z
N MET A 1 -22.72 -48.43 -7.14
CA MET A 1 -21.64 -49.42 -7.36
C MET A 1 -21.37 -49.50 -8.85
N VAL A 2 -20.32 -48.83 -9.36
CA VAL A 2 -19.70 -49.17 -10.64
C VAL A 2 -18.20 -48.92 -10.46
N ARG A 3 -17.44 -50.02 -10.36
CA ARG A 3 -15.98 -50.04 -10.49
C ARG A 3 -15.66 -50.01 -11.99
N LEU A 4 -14.67 -49.21 -12.37
CA LEU A 4 -13.92 -49.40 -13.60
C LEU A 4 -12.41 -49.33 -13.27
N GLN A 5 -11.72 -50.38 -13.70
CA GLN A 5 -10.28 -50.66 -13.63
C GLN A 5 -9.45 -49.49 -14.16
N GLU A 6 -8.32 -49.09 -13.59
CA GLU A 6 -7.04 -49.79 -13.42
C GLU A 6 -6.32 -50.10 -14.75
N GLY A 7 -5.16 -49.45 -14.93
CA GLY A 7 -4.09 -49.87 -15.84
C GLY A 7 -3.80 -48.92 -17.01
N ARG A 8 -2.74 -48.12 -16.90
CA ARG A 8 -1.46 -48.37 -17.59
C ARG A 8 -0.42 -47.31 -17.23
N ALA A 9 0.64 -47.77 -16.59
CA ALA A 9 1.86 -47.02 -16.36
C ALA A 9 2.55 -46.67 -17.68
N SER A 10 2.98 -45.42 -17.82
CA SER A 10 4.10 -45.04 -18.69
C SER A 10 4.98 -44.11 -17.87
N GLY A 11 6.02 -44.70 -17.28
CA GLY A 11 7.12 -43.97 -16.70
C GLY A 11 7.96 -43.35 -17.81
N VAL A 12 8.18 -42.04 -17.70
CA VAL A 12 9.38 -41.41 -18.24
C VAL A 12 10.10 -40.80 -17.05
N LEU A 13 11.13 -41.51 -16.60
CA LEU A 13 12.05 -41.10 -15.56
C LEU A 13 12.97 -40.04 -16.19
N LEU A 14 12.58 -38.77 -16.17
CA LEU A 14 13.50 -37.67 -16.47
C LEU A 14 14.30 -37.35 -15.21
N ALA A 15 15.61 -37.58 -15.32
CA ALA A 15 16.62 -37.27 -14.33
C ALA A 15 16.50 -35.82 -13.79
N PRO A 16 16.86 -35.58 -12.51
CA PRO A 16 16.91 -34.23 -11.96
C PRO A 16 18.11 -33.47 -12.55
N GLY A 17 17.87 -32.77 -13.65
CA GLY A 17 18.77 -31.76 -14.16
C GLY A 17 18.84 -30.58 -13.18
N ARG A 18 19.94 -30.48 -12.44
CA ARG A 18 20.34 -29.27 -11.69
C ARG A 18 20.28 -28.07 -12.62
N ARG A 19 19.24 -27.24 -12.46
CA ARG A 19 19.25 -25.85 -12.90
C ARG A 19 19.36 -24.97 -11.66
N THR A 20 20.58 -24.80 -11.18
CA THR A 20 20.95 -23.63 -10.38
C THR A 20 20.61 -22.40 -11.23
N ARG A 21 19.55 -21.68 -10.87
CA ARG A 21 19.35 -20.32 -11.36
C ARG A 21 20.50 -19.47 -10.83
N LEU A 22 21.38 -19.13 -11.76
CA LEU A 22 22.43 -18.14 -11.67
C LEU A 22 21.79 -16.74 -11.72
N GLY A 23 22.20 -15.84 -10.83
CA GLY A 23 21.65 -14.48 -10.63
C GLY A 23 20.56 -14.51 -9.56
N GLU A 24 20.81 -14.16 -8.31
CA GLU A 24 21.04 -12.77 -7.87
C GLU A 24 21.92 -12.68 -6.60
N ALA A 25 22.46 -13.80 -6.11
CA ALA A 25 23.19 -13.89 -4.84
C ALA A 25 24.74 -13.86 -4.99
N GLY A 26 25.25 -12.99 -5.85
CA GLY A 26 26.68 -12.94 -6.26
C GLY A 26 27.42 -11.64 -5.94
N MET A 27 26.92 -10.77 -5.07
CA MET A 27 27.53 -9.46 -4.78
C MET A 27 27.85 -9.23 -3.29
N MET A 28 27.95 -10.27 -2.48
CA MET A 28 28.18 -10.10 -1.04
C MET A 28 29.22 -11.06 -0.45
N ARG A 29 30.33 -11.29 -1.16
CA ARG A 29 31.46 -12.08 -0.64
C ARG A 29 32.86 -11.62 -1.10
N VAL A 30 33.10 -10.32 -1.25
CA VAL A 30 34.45 -9.81 -1.63
C VAL A 30 34.94 -8.61 -0.83
N ILE A 31 34.51 -8.43 0.43
CA ILE A 31 35.07 -7.38 1.31
C ILE A 31 35.44 -7.97 2.67
N SER A 32 36.32 -8.97 2.64
CA SER A 32 37.07 -9.38 3.83
C SER A 32 38.48 -9.77 3.38
N GLY A 33 39.45 -8.90 3.66
CA GLY A 33 40.87 -9.29 3.62
C GLY A 33 41.82 -8.49 2.73
N ILE A 34 41.84 -7.15 2.82
CA ILE A 34 43.06 -6.33 2.61
C ILE A 34 42.88 -5.15 3.57
N GLY A 35 43.52 -5.12 4.75
CA GLY A 35 44.96 -5.04 4.86
C GLY A 35 45.33 -3.56 4.90
N ALA A 36 45.55 -3.05 6.10
CA ALA A 36 45.92 -1.69 6.42
C ALA A 36 47.05 -1.14 5.52
N ALA A 37 46.89 0.12 5.07
CA ALA A 37 47.92 1.15 4.79
C ALA A 37 47.56 1.99 3.55
N MET A 38 47.13 3.24 3.80
CA MET A 38 47.08 4.43 2.92
C MET A 38 45.99 5.33 3.53
N ALA A 39 46.22 6.05 4.63
CA ALA A 39 47.09 7.23 4.74
C ALA A 39 46.89 8.23 3.59
N LEU A 40 46.53 9.45 3.99
CA LEU A 40 46.66 10.71 3.22
C LEU A 40 45.61 10.99 2.13
N GLY A 41 44.51 11.56 2.60
CA GLY A 41 44.20 12.95 2.31
C GLY A 41 43.65 13.26 0.92
N LEU A 42 42.34 13.52 0.83
CA LEU A 42 41.83 14.43 -0.17
C LEU A 42 40.49 15.06 0.26
N VAL A 43 40.66 16.30 0.75
CA VAL A 43 39.82 17.47 0.46
C VAL A 43 38.42 17.50 1.08
N LEU A 44 38.37 18.19 2.22
CA LEU A 44 37.21 18.86 2.81
C LEU A 44 36.48 19.68 1.73
N ALA A 45 35.37 19.13 1.23
CA ALA A 45 34.48 19.82 0.33
C ALA A 45 33.70 20.93 1.08
N SER A 46 34.21 22.15 0.94
CA SER A 46 33.43 23.38 0.72
C SER A 46 32.36 23.75 1.76
N CYS A 47 32.79 24.32 2.89
CA CYS A 47 32.00 25.33 3.58
C CYS A 47 32.08 26.64 2.76
N SER A 48 31.08 26.89 1.91
CA SER A 48 30.88 28.21 1.32
C SER A 48 30.20 29.10 2.36
N SER A 49 31.02 29.82 3.12
CA SER A 49 30.56 30.86 4.04
C SER A 49 30.20 32.09 3.22
N ALA A 50 28.90 32.30 2.99
CA ALA A 50 28.38 33.51 2.38
C ALA A 50 28.28 34.63 3.44
N PRO A 51 28.62 35.89 3.12
CA PRO A 51 28.53 37.01 4.05
C PRO A 51 27.08 37.24 4.50
N GLU A 52 26.87 37.37 5.81
CA GLU A 52 25.59 37.71 6.42
C GLU A 52 25.14 39.11 5.92
N PRO A 53 24.05 39.21 5.15
CA PRO A 53 23.52 40.50 4.72
C PRO A 53 22.92 41.21 5.94
N ALA A 54 23.24 42.50 6.11
CA ALA A 54 22.66 43.34 7.14
C ALA A 54 21.11 43.22 7.13
N PRO A 55 20.46 43.19 8.31
CA PRO A 55 19.02 43.08 8.38
C PRO A 55 18.39 44.29 7.67
N PRO A 56 17.45 44.07 6.72
CA PRO A 56 16.68 45.18 6.17
C PRO A 56 15.85 45.84 7.28
N PRO A 57 15.53 47.14 7.17
CA PRO A 57 14.60 47.79 8.09
C PRO A 57 13.28 47.01 8.13
N PRO A 58 12.59 46.95 9.29
CA PRO A 58 11.33 46.23 9.40
C PRO A 58 10.34 46.81 8.38
N PRO A 59 9.69 45.96 7.56
CA PRO A 59 8.61 46.43 6.71
C PRO A 59 7.50 46.99 7.60
N SER A 60 7.03 48.19 7.30
CA SER A 60 5.80 48.73 7.86
C SER A 60 4.69 47.71 7.63
N THR A 61 4.24 47.04 8.69
CA THR A 61 3.19 46.05 8.65
C THR A 61 1.90 46.72 8.19
N PRO A 62 1.36 46.40 7.00
CA PRO A 62 -0.02 46.75 6.71
C PRO A 62 -0.90 45.97 7.70
N THR A 63 -1.80 46.68 8.37
CA THR A 63 -2.87 46.12 9.19
C THR A 63 -3.51 44.94 8.46
N ALA A 64 -3.36 43.73 9.02
CA ALA A 64 -3.97 42.54 8.47
C ALA A 64 -5.50 42.74 8.46
N PRO A 65 -6.18 42.52 7.31
CA PRO A 65 -7.64 42.51 7.29
C PRO A 65 -8.17 41.42 8.22
N PRO A 66 -9.39 41.58 8.77
CA PRO A 66 -9.94 40.66 9.76
C PRO A 66 -9.93 39.22 9.21
N ALA A 67 -9.48 38.29 10.06
CA ALA A 67 -9.40 36.87 9.72
C ALA A 67 -10.77 36.34 9.29
N ILE A 68 -10.88 35.93 8.04
CA ILE A 68 -12.03 35.22 7.52
C ILE A 68 -12.04 33.85 8.20
N ALA A 69 -13.04 33.58 9.03
CA ALA A 69 -13.22 32.28 9.66
C ALA A 69 -13.33 31.20 8.56
N LEU A 70 -12.38 30.26 8.55
CA LEU A 70 -12.52 29.05 7.73
C LEU A 70 -13.77 28.29 8.20
N PRO A 71 -14.61 27.79 7.28
CA PRO A 71 -15.77 26.99 7.67
C PRO A 71 -15.32 25.76 8.45
N ALA A 72 -16.03 25.47 9.55
CA ALA A 72 -15.79 24.30 10.36
C ALA A 72 -15.80 23.04 9.48
N LYS A 73 -14.86 22.12 9.77
CA LYS A 73 -14.80 20.78 9.16
C LYS A 73 -16.22 20.18 9.16
N PRO A 74 -16.77 19.79 8.00
CA PRO A 74 -18.13 19.27 7.96
C PRO A 74 -18.27 18.10 8.94
N PRO A 75 -19.40 17.97 9.65
CA PRO A 75 -19.64 16.81 10.49
C PRO A 75 -19.51 15.56 9.61
N ALA A 76 -18.88 14.50 10.13
CA ALA A 76 -18.75 13.20 9.49
C ALA A 76 -20.10 12.45 9.40
N SER A 77 -21.17 13.16 9.01
CA SER A 77 -22.56 12.70 8.94
C SER A 77 -23.21 13.08 7.61
N SER A 78 -22.44 13.17 6.52
CA SER A 78 -22.96 13.34 5.16
C SER A 78 -22.89 12.04 4.33
N SER A 79 -22.96 10.86 4.96
CA SER A 79 -23.04 9.58 4.26
C SER A 79 -24.31 8.76 4.56
N GLU A 80 -25.25 9.27 5.35
CA GLU A 80 -26.41 8.46 5.77
C GLU A 80 -27.62 8.56 4.82
N ALA A 81 -27.62 9.51 3.87
CA ALA A 81 -28.76 9.76 2.98
C ALA A 81 -28.39 10.02 1.50
N ALA A 82 -27.11 9.93 1.13
CA ALA A 82 -26.75 9.76 -0.27
C ALA A 82 -27.23 8.37 -0.68
N LYS A 83 -28.11 8.28 -1.68
CA LYS A 83 -28.57 7.02 -2.29
C LYS A 83 -27.41 6.02 -2.28
N ASP A 84 -27.62 4.82 -1.73
CA ASP A 84 -26.58 3.79 -1.58
C ASP A 84 -26.02 3.36 -2.94
N GLN A 85 -25.13 4.17 -3.52
CA GLN A 85 -24.71 4.04 -4.92
C GLN A 85 -23.84 2.81 -5.14
N CYS A 86 -23.11 2.39 -4.11
CA CYS A 86 -22.25 1.21 -4.15
C CYS A 86 -22.79 0.02 -3.33
N GLY A 87 -23.97 0.13 -2.71
CA GLY A 87 -24.50 -0.90 -1.80
C GLY A 87 -23.87 -0.88 -0.40
N LEU A 88 -23.53 0.30 0.12
CA LEU A 88 -22.84 0.48 1.39
C LEU A 88 -23.65 -0.04 2.59
N LYS A 89 -24.94 0.29 2.66
CA LYS A 89 -25.82 -0.15 3.76
C LYS A 89 -25.84 -1.66 3.96
N ASP A 90 -26.03 -2.42 2.88
CA ASP A 90 -26.07 -3.88 2.96
C ASP A 90 -24.69 -4.43 3.37
N ALA A 91 -23.63 -3.80 2.87
CA ALA A 91 -22.26 -4.20 3.17
C ALA A 91 -21.86 -3.94 4.63
N GLN A 92 -22.50 -2.98 5.31
CA GLN A 92 -22.23 -2.67 6.71
C GLN A 92 -22.42 -3.89 7.63
N ALA A 93 -23.32 -4.81 7.25
CA ALA A 93 -23.55 -6.05 7.99
C ALA A 93 -22.33 -6.99 8.03
N PHE A 94 -21.33 -6.80 7.16
CA PHE A 94 -20.11 -7.61 7.14
C PHE A 94 -19.02 -7.10 8.07
N VAL A 95 -19.13 -5.87 8.60
CA VAL A 95 -18.16 -5.34 9.56
C VAL A 95 -18.13 -6.24 10.81
N GLY A 96 -16.93 -6.62 11.24
CA GLY A 96 -16.72 -7.56 12.34
C GLY A 96 -16.85 -9.05 11.97
N LYS A 97 -17.24 -9.38 10.73
CA LYS A 97 -17.27 -10.76 10.23
C LYS A 97 -15.96 -11.13 9.52
N PRO A 98 -15.62 -12.43 9.43
CA PRO A 98 -14.48 -12.87 8.64
C PRO A 98 -14.74 -12.67 7.14
N ARG A 99 -13.70 -12.33 6.38
CA ARG A 99 -13.77 -12.13 4.92
C ARG A 99 -14.27 -13.35 4.14
N THR A 100 -14.17 -14.54 4.74
CA THR A 100 -14.66 -15.81 4.17
C THR A 100 -16.18 -15.95 4.22
N SER A 101 -16.87 -15.13 5.02
CA SER A 101 -18.33 -15.07 5.08
C SER A 101 -18.94 -14.19 3.98
N LEU A 102 -18.11 -13.45 3.25
CA LEU A 102 -18.55 -12.63 2.13
C LEU A 102 -19.05 -13.53 1.00
N PRO A 103 -20.19 -13.20 0.37
CA PRO A 103 -20.63 -13.92 -0.82
C PRO A 103 -19.62 -13.71 -1.96
N ALA A 104 -19.55 -14.67 -2.88
CA ALA A 104 -18.79 -14.48 -4.11
C ALA A 104 -19.32 -13.22 -4.84
N PRO A 105 -18.47 -12.25 -5.19
CA PRO A 105 -18.92 -11.01 -5.80
C PRO A 105 -19.54 -11.31 -7.17
N VAL A 106 -20.79 -10.88 -7.35
CA VAL A 106 -21.51 -11.01 -8.62
C VAL A 106 -20.85 -10.20 -9.74
N ASP A 107 -20.23 -9.07 -9.38
CA ASP A 107 -19.42 -8.24 -10.28
C ASP A 107 -18.14 -7.77 -9.54
N PRO A 108 -16.96 -8.34 -9.86
CA PRO A 108 -15.70 -7.93 -9.26
C PRO A 108 -15.28 -6.50 -9.63
N SER A 109 -15.90 -5.90 -10.65
CA SER A 109 -15.66 -4.51 -11.03
C SER A 109 -16.32 -3.54 -10.05
N ARG A 110 -17.41 -3.96 -9.40
CA ARG A 110 -18.18 -3.17 -8.43
C ARG A 110 -17.77 -3.46 -6.99
N TRP A 111 -17.12 -4.59 -6.73
CA TRP A 111 -16.75 -5.02 -5.37
C TRP A 111 -15.25 -5.28 -5.29
N ARG A 112 -14.57 -4.63 -4.35
CA ARG A 112 -13.17 -4.87 -4.03
C ARG A 112 -13.03 -5.33 -2.59
N VAL A 113 -12.42 -6.49 -2.40
CA VAL A 113 -12.03 -7.01 -1.08
C VAL A 113 -10.53 -6.91 -0.97
N ALA A 114 -10.03 -6.06 -0.09
CA ALA A 114 -8.61 -5.81 0.09
C ALA A 114 -8.27 -5.73 1.58
N CYS A 115 -7.01 -5.97 1.95
CA CYS A 115 -6.62 -5.77 3.34
C CYS A 115 -6.34 -4.29 3.63
N THR A 116 -6.51 -3.87 4.88
CA THR A 116 -6.27 -2.47 5.32
C THR A 116 -4.82 -2.01 5.14
N THR A 117 -3.88 -2.96 5.09
CA THR A 117 -2.45 -2.75 4.87
C THR A 117 -1.98 -3.09 3.46
N CYS A 118 -2.89 -3.56 2.59
CA CYS A 118 -2.56 -3.98 1.24
C CYS A 118 -2.35 -2.77 0.34
N PRO A 119 -1.37 -2.79 -0.56
CA PRO A 119 -1.25 -1.76 -1.59
C PRO A 119 -2.49 -1.81 -2.49
N VAL A 120 -3.19 -0.67 -2.62
CA VAL A 120 -4.34 -0.49 -3.49
C VAL A 120 -4.16 0.73 -4.37
N THR A 121 -4.66 0.66 -5.60
CA THR A 121 -4.68 1.80 -6.51
C THR A 121 -5.78 2.79 -6.11
N MET A 122 -5.45 4.08 -6.18
CA MET A 122 -6.32 5.21 -5.80
C MET A 122 -7.26 5.66 -6.94
N ASP A 123 -7.78 4.68 -7.71
CA ASP A 123 -8.73 4.91 -8.79
C ASP A 123 -10.13 5.11 -8.21
N TYR A 124 -10.55 6.35 -7.96
CA TYR A 124 -11.83 6.60 -7.29
C TYR A 124 -13.03 6.24 -8.17
N ARG A 125 -13.92 5.39 -7.66
CA ARG A 125 -15.17 4.99 -8.32
C ARG A 125 -16.33 5.03 -7.34
N ALA A 126 -17.22 6.00 -7.52
CA ALA A 126 -18.39 6.19 -6.65
C ALA A 126 -19.34 4.98 -6.62
N ASP A 127 -19.30 4.15 -7.65
CA ASP A 127 -20.10 2.95 -7.81
C ASP A 127 -19.45 1.68 -7.23
N ARG A 128 -18.17 1.74 -6.85
CA ARG A 128 -17.41 0.61 -6.32
C ARG A 128 -17.46 0.56 -4.80
N LEU A 129 -17.79 -0.62 -4.27
CA LEU A 129 -17.73 -0.94 -2.85
C LEU A 129 -16.35 -1.49 -2.50
N ASN A 130 -15.73 -0.95 -1.47
CA ASN A 130 -14.50 -1.45 -0.88
C ASN A 130 -14.81 -2.07 0.47
N ILE A 131 -14.39 -3.31 0.63
CA ILE A 131 -14.46 -4.05 1.88
C ILE A 131 -13.02 -4.24 2.34
N LEU A 132 -12.64 -3.56 3.41
CA LEU A 132 -11.30 -3.60 3.96
C LEU A 132 -11.26 -4.52 5.18
N PHE A 133 -10.41 -5.55 5.11
CA PHE A 133 -10.21 -6.49 6.20
C PHE A 133 -8.82 -6.38 6.82
N ASN A 134 -8.70 -6.73 8.08
CA ASN A 134 -7.40 -6.81 8.74
C ASN A 134 -6.62 -8.01 8.20
N ALA A 135 -5.39 -7.81 7.76
CA ALA A 135 -4.58 -8.86 7.15
C ALA A 135 -4.28 -10.04 8.11
N ASP A 136 -4.10 -9.74 9.40
CA ASP A 136 -3.72 -10.72 10.43
C ASP A 136 -4.92 -11.55 10.91
N THR A 137 -6.06 -10.90 11.17
CA THR A 137 -7.26 -11.57 11.71
C THR A 137 -8.24 -12.01 10.65
N GLY A 138 -8.15 -11.47 9.44
CA GLY A 138 -9.11 -11.72 8.36
C GLY A 138 -10.50 -11.10 8.59
N VAL A 139 -10.65 -10.27 9.61
CA VAL A 139 -11.93 -9.62 9.98
C VAL A 139 -12.11 -8.33 9.20
N VAL A 140 -13.31 -8.12 8.64
CA VAL A 140 -13.68 -6.87 7.98
C VAL A 140 -13.76 -5.75 9.00
N GLN A 141 -13.02 -4.67 8.77
CA GLN A 141 -12.97 -3.51 9.67
C GLN A 141 -13.75 -2.32 9.11
N GLU A 142 -13.70 -2.11 7.80
CA GLU A 142 -14.27 -0.92 7.15
C GLU A 142 -14.94 -1.31 5.83
N VAL A 143 -16.07 -0.67 5.55
CA VAL A 143 -16.69 -0.68 4.22
C VAL A 143 -16.85 0.76 3.74
N LYS A 144 -16.52 1.03 2.47
CA LYS A 144 -16.66 2.37 1.89
C LYS A 144 -16.86 2.35 0.38
N CYS A 145 -17.57 3.35 -0.15
CA CYS A 145 -17.62 3.58 -1.59
C CYS A 145 -16.36 4.31 -2.07
N GLY A 146 -15.80 3.90 -3.21
CA GLY A 146 -14.68 4.58 -3.85
C GLY A 146 -13.73 3.73 -4.66
#